data_AF-A0A5E6WJJ8-F1
#
_entry.id   AF-A0A5E6WJJ8-F1
#
_cell.length_a   1.000
_cell.length_b   1.000
_cell.length_c   1.000
_cell.angle_alpha   90.00
_cell.angle_beta   90.00
_cell.angle_gamma   90.00
#
_symmetry.space_group_name_H-M   'P 1'
#
loop_
_entity.id
_entity.type
_entity.pdbx_description
1 polymer ?
#
loop_
_entity_poly.entity_id
_entity_poly.type
_entity_poly.pdbx_seq_one_letter_code
_entity_poly.pdbx_strand_id
1 'polypeptide(L)'
;MKRICSIYKSPRKNEMYLYVLKADGLERVPAGLLPAFGTPIHAFDLVLSPERKLAREDIEQVLNNLEAQGYHLQMPPLEDEYIEHLPEELLRRNDPV
;
A
#
# COMPACT_ATOMS: atom_id res chain seq x y z
N MET A 1 -11.62 -7.65 19.11
CA MET A 1 -10.40 -7.33 19.91
C MET A 1 -9.78 -6.04 19.37
N LYS A 2 -9.27 -5.14 20.22
CA LYS A 2 -8.62 -3.88 19.79
C LYS A 2 -7.11 -4.08 19.74
N ARG A 3 -6.44 -3.57 18.70
CA ARG A 3 -4.98 -3.64 18.53
C ARG A 3 -4.40 -2.26 18.24
N ILE A 4 -3.28 -1.90 18.88
CA ILE A 4 -2.56 -0.66 18.58
C ILE A 4 -1.56 -0.97 17.48
N CYS A 5 -1.69 -0.27 16.36
CA CYS A 5 -0.85 -0.47 15.18
C CYS A 5 -0.10 0.83 14.88
N SER A 6 1.13 0.67 14.41
CA SER A 6 1.91 1.77 13.84
C SER A 6 1.85 1.68 12.32
N ILE A 7 1.58 2.81 11.67
CA ILE A 7 1.49 2.91 10.22
C ILE A 7 2.71 3.66 9.72
N TYR A 8 3.44 3.03 8.81
CA TYR A 8 4.59 3.62 8.13
C TYR A 8 4.22 3.91 6.68
N LYS A 9 4.67 5.05 6.15
CA LYS A 9 4.54 5.38 4.74
C LYS A 9 5.83 5.10 4.01
N SER A 10 5.70 4.69 2.75
CA SER A 10 6.84 4.60 1.84
C SER A 10 7.24 6.00 1.35
N PRO A 11 8.54 6.35 1.33
CA PRO A 11 9.02 7.51 0.59
C PRO A 11 9.16 7.25 -0.93
N ARG A 12 9.04 6.00 -1.38
CA ARG A 12 9.24 5.60 -2.78
C ARG A 12 7.97 5.74 -3.61
N LYS A 13 6.82 5.45 -3.02
CA LYS A 13 5.52 5.52 -3.68
C LYS A 13 4.50 6.19 -2.77
N ASN A 14 3.80 7.19 -3.29
CA ASN A 14 2.68 7.82 -2.59
C ASN A 14 1.60 6.78 -2.32
N GLU A 15 0.86 6.95 -1.23
CA GLU A 15 -0.25 6.06 -0.83
C GLU A 15 0.11 4.59 -0.56
N MET A 16 1.40 4.24 -0.52
CA MET A 16 1.89 2.94 -0.05
C MET A 16 2.14 2.97 1.46
N TYR A 17 1.52 2.04 2.19
CA TYR A 17 1.60 1.99 3.65
C TYR A 17 1.88 0.60 4.18
N LEU A 18 2.59 0.53 5.31
CA LEU A 18 2.85 -0.67 6.05
C LEU A 18 2.23 -0.56 7.45
N TYR A 19 1.39 -1.51 7.78
CA TYR A 19 0.73 -1.63 9.09
C TYR A 19 1.46 -2.72 9.86
N VAL A 20 1.82 -2.43 11.10
CA VAL A 20 2.45 -3.38 12.02
C VAL A 20 1.89 -3.21 13.42
N LEU A 21 1.96 -4.25 14.25
CA LEU A 21 1.65 -4.10 15.67
C LEU A 21 2.66 -3.15 16.31
N LYS A 22 2.20 -2.21 17.13
CA LYS A 22 3.09 -1.24 17.77
C LYS A 22 4.14 -1.91 18.66
N ALA A 23 3.81 -3.05 19.25
CA ALA A 23 4.72 -3.83 20.08
C ALA A 23 5.86 -4.48 19.27
N ASP A 24 5.56 -4.96 18.06
CA ASP A 24 6.52 -5.68 17.20
C ASP A 24 7.33 -4.72 16.31
N GLY A 25 6.80 -3.52 16.04
CA GLY A 25 7.43 -2.58 15.12
C GLY A 25 7.67 -3.22 13.75
N LEU A 26 8.88 -3.08 13.20
CA LEU A 26 9.24 -3.63 11.89
C LEU A 26 9.89 -5.02 11.97
N GLU A 27 9.99 -5.63 13.14
CA GLU A 27 10.77 -6.88 13.34
C GLU A 27 10.22 -8.06 12.53
N ARG A 28 8.90 -8.11 12.33
CA ARG A 28 8.22 -9.17 11.59
C ARG A 28 8.10 -8.90 10.09
N VAL A 29 8.64 -7.77 9.62
CA VAL A 29 8.57 -7.39 8.20
C VAL A 29 9.70 -8.10 7.44
N PRO A 30 9.41 -8.84 6.36
CA PRO A 30 10.43 -9.52 5.59
C PRO A 30 11.45 -8.54 5.00
N ALA A 31 12.73 -8.87 5.11
CA ALA A 31 13.81 -8.05 4.58
C ALA A 31 13.68 -7.79 3.07
N GLY A 32 13.09 -8.72 2.31
CA GLY A 32 12.84 -8.56 0.88
C GLY A 32 11.81 -7.49 0.51
N LEU A 33 10.96 -7.07 1.46
CA LEU A 33 9.93 -6.04 1.23
C LEU A 33 10.49 -4.61 1.35
N LEU A 34 11.47 -4.41 2.23
CA LEU A 34 12.04 -3.09 2.54
C LEU A 34 12.72 -2.41 1.33
N PRO A 35 13.44 -3.10 0.42
CA PRO A 35 14.01 -2.46 -0.76
C PRO A 35 12.96 -1.78 -1.66
N ALA A 36 11.83 -2.45 -1.90
CA ALA A 36 10.73 -1.90 -2.71
C ALA A 36 9.96 -0.80 -1.95
N PHE A 37 9.81 -0.98 -0.64
CA PHE A 37 9.12 -0.01 0.23
C PHE A 37 9.98 1.24 0.51
N GLY A 38 11.31 1.13 0.44
CA GLY A 38 12.24 2.13 0.95
C GLY A 38 12.31 2.16 2.48
N THR A 39 13.05 3.13 3.04
CA THR A 39 13.14 3.33 4.48
C THR A 39 11.77 3.74 5.04
N PRO A 40 11.11 2.92 5.88
CA PRO A 40 9.78 3.24 6.37
C PRO A 40 9.79 4.51 7.22
N ILE A 41 8.88 5.44 6.92
CA ILE A 41 8.72 6.67 7.70
C ILE A 41 7.45 6.52 8.54
N HIS A 42 7.57 6.61 9.86
CA HIS A 42 6.40 6.55 10.74
C HIS A 42 5.44 7.70 10.40
N ALA A 43 4.18 7.36 10.14
CA ALA A 43 3.14 8.32 9.79
C ALA A 43 2.29 8.65 11.02
N PHE A 44 1.67 7.64 11.63
CA PHE A 44 0.86 7.77 12.83
C PHE A 44 0.54 6.39 13.44
N ASP A 45 0.05 6.40 14.67
CA ASP A 45 -0.47 5.20 15.33
C ASP A 45 -2.00 5.18 15.27
N LEU A 46 -2.57 3.98 15.20
CA LEU A 46 -4.00 3.77 15.08
C LEU A 46 -4.46 2.58 15.92
N VAL A 47 -5.57 2.73 16.61
CA VAL A 47 -6.28 1.60 17.23
C VAL A 47 -7.18 0.97 16.18
N LEU A 48 -6.88 -0.27 15.80
CA LEU A 48 -7.71 -1.09 14.93
C LEU A 48 -8.71 -1.89 15.77
N SER A 49 -9.96 -1.91 15.33
CA SER A 49 -11.02 -2.77 15.83
C SER A 49 -11.89 -3.21 14.65
N PRO A 50 -12.58 -4.35 14.71
CA PRO A 50 -13.39 -4.87 13.59
C PRO A 50 -14.45 -3.87 13.09
N GLU A 51 -14.93 -2.98 13.95
CA GLU A 51 -15.95 -1.97 13.62
C GLU A 51 -15.37 -0.73 12.95
N ARG A 52 -14.03 -0.61 12.87
CA ARG A 52 -13.37 0.56 12.30
C ARG A 52 -13.32 0.46 10.78
N LYS A 53 -13.86 1.48 10.11
CA LYS A 53 -13.73 1.62 8.66
C LYS A 53 -12.39 2.25 8.29
N LEU A 54 -11.63 1.58 7.42
CA LEU A 54 -10.44 2.13 6.78
C LEU A 54 -10.82 2.72 5.41
N ALA A 55 -10.02 3.66 4.92
CA ALA A 55 -10.33 4.36 3.66
C ALA A 55 -10.03 3.53 2.41
N ARG A 56 -9.02 2.66 2.46
CA ARG A 56 -8.49 1.93 1.31
C ARG A 56 -8.46 0.41 1.48
N GLU A 57 -8.35 -0.06 2.71
CA GLU A 57 -8.16 -1.48 3.03
C GLU A 57 -9.36 -2.08 3.75
N ASP A 58 -9.49 -3.40 3.67
CA ASP A 58 -10.46 -4.16 4.47
C ASP A 58 -9.90 -4.39 5.89
N ILE A 59 -10.70 -4.04 6.89
CA ILE A 59 -10.26 -4.12 8.29
C ILE A 59 -10.05 -5.56 8.77
N GLU A 60 -10.85 -6.52 8.30
CA GLU A 60 -10.71 -7.93 8.67
C GLU A 60 -9.43 -8.50 8.05
N GLN A 61 -9.16 -8.20 6.78
CA GLN A 61 -7.93 -8.60 6.11
C GLN A 61 -6.68 -8.03 6.79
N VAL A 62 -6.72 -6.76 7.19
CA VAL A 62 -5.62 -6.14 7.94
C VAL A 62 -5.40 -6.85 9.27
N LEU A 63 -6.46 -7.08 10.06
CA LEU A 63 -6.36 -7.77 11.35
C LEU A 63 -5.85 -9.21 11.20
N ASN A 64 -6.31 -9.94 10.19
CA ASN A 64 -5.87 -11.31 9.91
C ASN A 64 -4.38 -11.36 9.53
N ASN A 65 -3.92 -10.45 8.66
CA ASN A 65 -2.52 -10.38 8.27
C ASN A 65 -1.61 -10.01 9.44
N LEU A 66 -2.02 -9.04 10.27
CA LEU A 66 -1.28 -8.66 11.47
C LEU A 66 -1.14 -9.83 12.46
N GLU A 67 -2.15 -10.69 12.56
CA GLU A 67 -2.09 -11.88 13.42
C GLU A 67 -1.18 -12.96 12.82
N ALA A 68 -1.44 -13.33 11.58
CA ALA A 68 -0.78 -14.45 10.92
C ALA A 68 0.70 -14.18 10.64
N GLN A 69 1.03 -13.03 10.05
CA GLN A 69 2.39 -12.72 9.59
C GLN A 69 3.03 -11.50 10.27
N GLY A 70 2.26 -10.68 10.98
CA GLY A 70 2.81 -9.54 11.76
C GLY A 70 2.85 -8.21 11.03
N TYR A 71 2.46 -8.18 9.76
CA TYR A 71 2.40 -6.95 8.97
C TYR A 71 1.29 -7.03 7.91
N HIS A 72 0.84 -5.87 7.45
CA HIS A 72 -0.02 -5.74 6.27
C HIS A 72 0.53 -4.62 5.37
N LEU A 73 0.70 -4.92 4.08
CA LEU A 73 1.15 -3.96 3.08
C LEU A 73 -0.05 -3.48 2.25
N GLN A 74 -0.38 -2.20 2.39
CA GLN A 74 -1.30 -1.50 1.50
C GLN A 74 -0.52 -1.01 0.29
N MET A 75 -0.89 -1.49 -0.88
CA MET A 75 -0.35 -1.00 -2.14
C MET A 75 -1.04 0.31 -2.54
N PRO A 76 -0.34 1.21 -3.23
CA PRO A 76 -1.00 2.35 -3.85
C PRO A 76 -2.02 1.83 -4.88
N PRO A 77 -3.08 2.61 -5.17
CA PRO A 77 -3.93 2.28 -6.30
C PRO A 77 -3.06 2.15 -7.56
N LEU A 78 -3.43 1.24 -8.46
CA LEU A 78 -2.89 1.30 -9.81
C LEU A 78 -3.31 2.68 -10.33
N GLU A 79 -2.35 3.55 -10.60
CA GLU A 79 -2.62 4.67 -11.48
C GLU A 79 -3.11 3.99 -12.75
N ASP A 80 -4.37 4.26 -13.15
CA ASP A 80 -4.76 4.01 -14.53
C ASP A 80 -3.70 4.76 -15.33
N GLU A 81 -2.74 4.03 -15.91
CA GLU A 81 -1.92 4.57 -16.97
C GLU A 81 -2.95 5.17 -17.92
N TYR A 82 -2.97 6.49 -18.03
CA TYR A 82 -3.64 7.18 -19.12
C TYR A 82 -2.99 6.61 -20.37
N ILE A 83 -3.49 5.48 -20.86
CA ILE A 83 -3.37 5.10 -22.24
C ILE A 83 -4.14 6.21 -22.92
N GLU A 84 -3.44 7.29 -23.26
CA GLU A 84 -3.90 8.20 -24.28
C GLU A 84 -4.13 7.32 -25.50
N HIS A 85 -5.37 6.89 -25.71
CA HIS A 85 -5.79 6.32 -26.96
C HIS A 85 -5.55 7.43 -27.99
N LEU A 86 -4.37 7.40 -28.62
CA LEU A 86 -4.09 8.27 -29.75
C LEU A 86 -5.24 8.03 -30.74
N PRO A 87 -6.01 9.05 -31.14
CA PRO A 87 -7.06 8.86 -32.12
C PRO A 87 -6.46 8.22 -33.36
N GLU A 88 -7.15 7.22 -33.93
CA GLU A 88 -6.63 6.41 -35.06
C GLU A 88 -6.10 7.26 -36.23
N GLU A 89 -6.64 8.47 -36.40
CA GLU A 89 -6.23 9.44 -37.42
C GLU A 89 -4.74 9.83 -37.33
N LEU A 90 -4.14 9.83 -36.13
CA LEU A 90 -2.71 10.12 -35.94
C LEU A 90 -1.81 8.92 -36.26
N LEU A 91 -2.34 7.69 -36.22
CA LEU A 91 -1.61 6.47 -36.58
C LEU A 91 -1.50 6.31 -38.10
N ARG A 92 -2.47 6.82 -38.87
CA ARG A 92 -2.54 6.69 -40.34
C ARG A 92 -1.82 7.79 -41.12
N ARG A 93 -1.33 8.84 -40.44
CA ARG A 93 -0.75 10.01 -41.10
C ARG A 93 0.66 9.78 -41.68
N ASN A 94 1.28 8.64 -41.38
CA ASN A 94 2.63 8.31 -41.81
C ASN A 94 2.74 7.16 -42.81
N ASP A 95 1.65 6.76 -43.49
CA ASP A 95 1.76 5.84 -44.62
C ASP A 95 2.29 6.62 -45.85
N PRO A 96 3.55 6.41 -46.29
CA PRO A 96 3.99 6.96 -47.56
C PRO A 96 3.26 6.22 -48.70
N VAL A 97 2.56 6.97 -49.55
CA VAL A 97 2.12 6.49 -50.87
C VAL A 97 3.35 6.25 -51.76
#